data_AF-A0A651HQ22-F1
#
_entry.id   AF-A0A651HQ22-F1
#
_cell.length_a   1.000
_cell.length_b   1.000
_cell.length_c   1.000
_cell.angle_alpha   90.00
_cell.angle_beta   90.00
_cell.angle_gamma   90.00
#
_symmetry.space_group_name_H-M   'P 1'
#
loop_
_entity.id
_entity.type
_entity.pdbx_description
1 polymer ?
#
loop_
_entity_poly.entity_id
_entity_poly.type
_entity_poly.pdbx_seq_one_letter_code
_entity_poly.pdbx_strand_id
1 'polypeptide(L)'
;MGPLNALLDRGYHALERGWERWIETGGYGVSLIAVFLGALLLVELQRFGLLPEPLATVIPESRFFAINAAFTAFLVLEVIGLAFGMVDSVANTAGKQLEIFSLILLRKSFTELQEFDTPIEWTTLEGPVAHILSDAFGALLIFGIVGWYYSMQRHRPIVRSEQERVEFIQAKKGVAFLLLAGIAAIGVYGAWSLAAEGEVVSFFNAVFTLFIFTDVLIVLVSLKYNPDYRILFRNSGFAVSTVMIRLALAGPPFLNAALGVAAALFAVGVTWVYNTFGPEMEASPEMSGKGEPTGRDGPSDGDPTRGESPRGELPRGESPGQDP
;
A
#
# COMPACT_ATOMS: atom_id res chain seq x y z
N MET A 1 -5.84 9.47 26.37
CA MET A 1 -6.52 9.23 25.07
C MET A 1 -7.75 10.12 25.01
N GLY A 2 -7.82 11.05 24.06
CA GLY A 2 -8.92 12.03 23.97
C GLY A 2 -10.22 11.44 23.37
N PRO A 3 -11.40 12.06 23.61
CA PRO A 3 -12.70 11.57 23.14
C PRO A 3 -12.81 11.48 21.61
N LEU A 4 -12.07 12.33 20.88
CA LEU A 4 -12.01 12.33 19.42
C LEU A 4 -11.40 11.03 18.86
N ASN A 5 -10.28 10.57 19.46
CA ASN A 5 -9.60 9.36 19.01
C ASN A 5 -10.45 8.10 19.24
N ALA A 6 -11.21 8.07 20.35
CA ALA A 6 -12.11 6.97 20.66
C ALA A 6 -13.35 6.91 19.76
N LEU A 7 -13.73 8.04 19.14
CA LEU A 7 -14.83 8.12 18.19
C LEU A 7 -14.38 7.68 16.80
N LEU A 8 -13.20 8.14 16.37
CA LEU A 8 -12.57 7.71 15.12
C LEU A 8 -12.30 6.20 15.10
N ASP A 9 -11.74 5.65 16.18
CA ASP A 9 -11.44 4.22 16.30
C ASP A 9 -12.70 3.35 16.24
N ARG A 10 -13.79 3.80 16.90
CA ARG A 10 -15.09 3.11 16.83
C ARG A 10 -15.71 3.18 15.42
N GLY A 11 -15.63 4.33 14.77
CA GLY A 11 -16.16 4.52 13.42
C GLY A 11 -15.44 3.65 12.40
N TYR A 12 -14.11 3.68 12.39
CA TYR A 12 -13.28 2.86 11.51
C TYR A 12 -13.57 1.36 11.71
N HIS A 13 -13.54 0.87 12.95
CA HIS A 13 -13.80 -0.53 13.24
C HIS A 13 -15.22 -1.00 12.91
N ALA A 14 -16.21 -0.10 12.97
CA ALA A 14 -17.56 -0.43 12.55
C ALA A 14 -17.63 -0.62 11.02
N LEU A 15 -16.98 0.25 10.26
CA LEU A 15 -16.89 0.16 8.80
C LEU A 15 -16.10 -1.09 8.37
N GLU A 16 -14.96 -1.33 8.98
CA GLU A 16 -14.08 -2.48 8.73
C GLU A 16 -14.82 -3.81 8.94
N ARG A 17 -15.45 -4.01 10.11
CA ARG A 17 -16.25 -5.23 10.37
C ARG A 17 -17.43 -5.38 9.43
N GLY A 18 -18.04 -4.27 9.01
CA GLY A 18 -19.14 -4.28 8.06
C GLY A 18 -18.67 -4.75 6.68
N TRP A 19 -17.52 -4.23 6.24
CA TRP A 19 -16.87 -4.59 4.99
C TRP A 19 -16.45 -6.07 4.97
N GLU A 20 -15.75 -6.53 6.01
CA GLU A 20 -15.31 -7.93 6.13
C GLU A 20 -16.48 -8.91 6.07
N ARG A 21 -17.53 -8.66 6.86
CA ARG A 21 -18.74 -9.49 6.85
C ARG A 21 -19.41 -9.52 5.48
N TRP A 22 -19.45 -8.39 4.79
CA TRP A 22 -20.03 -8.30 3.46
C TRP A 22 -19.22 -9.10 2.43
N ILE A 23 -17.89 -9.11 2.53
CA ILE A 23 -17.02 -9.96 1.70
C ILE A 23 -17.25 -11.44 2.02
N GLU A 24 -17.23 -11.83 3.30
CA GLU A 24 -17.39 -13.22 3.76
C GLU A 24 -18.73 -13.84 3.32
N THR A 25 -19.78 -13.03 3.25
CA THR A 25 -21.12 -13.44 2.79
C THR A 25 -21.25 -13.48 1.27
N GLY A 26 -20.16 -13.26 0.52
CA GLY A 26 -20.15 -13.27 -0.94
C GLY A 26 -20.69 -11.99 -1.58
N GLY A 27 -20.87 -10.93 -0.81
CA GLY A 27 -21.37 -9.64 -1.28
C GLY A 27 -20.55 -9.07 -2.44
N TYR A 28 -19.24 -9.29 -2.42
CA TYR A 28 -18.31 -8.92 -3.49
C TYR A 28 -18.77 -9.41 -4.87
N GLY A 29 -18.97 -10.73 -5.01
CA GLY A 29 -19.39 -11.33 -6.29
C GLY A 29 -20.83 -10.94 -6.67
N VAL A 30 -21.74 -10.89 -5.69
CA VAL A 30 -23.14 -10.52 -5.91
C VAL A 30 -23.25 -9.10 -6.47
N SER A 31 -22.50 -8.14 -5.93
CA SER A 31 -22.50 -6.76 -6.44
C SER A 31 -21.98 -6.65 -7.87
N LEU A 32 -20.95 -7.41 -8.24
CA LEU A 32 -20.43 -7.41 -9.60
C LEU A 32 -21.43 -7.98 -10.60
N ILE A 33 -22.08 -9.09 -10.23
CA ILE A 33 -23.14 -9.70 -11.05
C ILE A 33 -24.31 -8.71 -11.21
N ALA A 34 -24.72 -8.06 -10.13
CA ALA A 34 -25.81 -7.08 -10.16
C ALA A 34 -25.48 -5.88 -11.07
N VAL A 35 -24.25 -5.33 -10.99
CA VAL A 35 -23.81 -4.25 -11.87
C VAL A 35 -23.75 -4.71 -13.31
N PHE A 36 -23.20 -5.90 -13.58
CA PHE A 36 -23.13 -6.45 -14.94
C PHE A 36 -24.51 -6.60 -15.57
N LEU A 37 -25.44 -7.28 -14.88
CA LEU A 37 -26.80 -7.53 -15.36
C LEU A 37 -27.59 -6.21 -15.48
N GLY A 38 -27.42 -5.30 -14.53
CA GLY A 38 -28.04 -3.98 -14.58
C GLY A 38 -27.57 -3.14 -15.77
N ALA A 39 -26.25 -3.10 -16.00
CA ALA A 39 -25.68 -2.41 -17.15
C ALA A 39 -26.12 -3.02 -18.48
N LEU A 40 -26.19 -4.36 -18.57
CA LEU A 40 -26.68 -5.05 -19.76
C LEU A 40 -28.16 -4.75 -20.03
N LEU A 41 -28.99 -4.74 -18.97
CA LEU A 41 -30.39 -4.36 -19.09
C LEU A 41 -30.54 -2.91 -19.58
N LEU A 42 -29.76 -1.98 -19.04
CA LEU A 42 -29.79 -0.58 -19.47
C LEU A 42 -29.41 -0.41 -20.94
N VAL A 43 -28.36 -1.10 -21.41
CA VAL A 43 -27.96 -1.08 -22.81
C VAL A 43 -29.07 -1.62 -23.71
N GLU A 44 -29.71 -2.74 -23.35
CA GLU A 44 -30.80 -3.28 -24.17
C GLU A 44 -32.03 -2.34 -24.16
N LEU A 45 -32.37 -1.73 -23.02
CA LEU A 45 -33.43 -0.72 -22.94
C LEU A 45 -33.13 0.51 -23.82
N GLN A 46 -31.87 0.94 -23.87
CA GLN A 46 -31.44 2.01 -24.78
C GLN A 46 -31.69 1.65 -26.24
N ARG A 47 -31.29 0.43 -26.63
CA ARG A 47 -31.43 -0.06 -28.01
C ARG A 47 -32.89 -0.20 -28.44
N PHE A 48 -33.81 -0.40 -27.49
CA PHE A 48 -35.25 -0.35 -27.73
C PHE A 48 -35.85 1.07 -27.69
N GLY A 49 -35.05 2.10 -27.44
CA GLY A 49 -35.51 3.49 -27.33
C GLY A 49 -36.37 3.77 -26.08
N LEU A 50 -36.26 2.93 -25.04
CA LEU A 50 -37.08 3.01 -23.83
C LEU A 50 -36.44 3.83 -22.70
N LEU A 51 -35.22 4.33 -22.89
CA LEU A 51 -34.52 5.15 -21.89
C LEU A 51 -34.93 6.63 -21.96
N PRO A 52 -35.10 7.31 -20.81
CA PRO A 52 -35.21 8.76 -20.75
C PRO A 52 -33.99 9.45 -21.40
N GLU A 53 -34.19 10.59 -22.07
CA GLU A 53 -33.12 11.34 -22.76
C GLU A 53 -31.85 11.56 -21.92
N PRO A 54 -31.92 11.94 -20.62
CA PRO A 54 -30.72 12.18 -19.81
C PRO A 54 -29.84 10.93 -19.61
N LEU A 55 -30.45 9.74 -19.65
CA LEU A 55 -29.74 8.47 -19.52
C LEU A 55 -29.28 7.94 -20.88
N ALA A 56 -30.07 8.17 -21.93
CA ALA A 56 -29.74 7.76 -23.29
C ALA A 56 -28.49 8.47 -23.84
N THR A 57 -28.14 9.67 -23.36
CA THR A 57 -26.92 10.39 -23.75
C THR A 57 -25.66 9.87 -23.06
N VAL A 58 -25.78 9.19 -21.92
CA VAL A 58 -24.65 8.73 -21.10
C VAL A 58 -24.34 7.26 -21.35
N ILE A 59 -25.37 6.44 -21.57
CA ILE A 59 -25.21 5.01 -21.79
C ILE A 59 -24.87 4.77 -23.28
N PRO A 60 -23.84 3.99 -23.62
CA PRO A 60 -23.56 3.59 -25.00
C PRO A 60 -24.43 2.41 -25.45
N GLU A 61 -24.73 2.33 -26.75
CA GLU A 61 -25.51 1.21 -27.32
C GLU A 61 -24.72 -0.11 -27.43
N SER A 62 -23.41 -0.09 -27.19
CA SER A 62 -22.56 -1.28 -27.27
C SER A 62 -22.74 -2.17 -26.05
N ARG A 63 -23.06 -3.45 -26.28
CA ARG A 63 -23.18 -4.47 -25.21
C ARG A 63 -21.89 -4.65 -24.40
N PHE A 64 -20.74 -4.33 -24.98
CA PHE A 64 -19.46 -4.35 -24.28
C PHE A 64 -19.38 -3.35 -23.12
N PHE A 65 -20.27 -2.34 -23.10
CA PHE A 65 -20.41 -1.42 -21.97
C PHE A 65 -20.72 -2.15 -20.65
N ALA A 66 -21.53 -3.22 -20.68
CA ALA A 66 -21.85 -3.98 -19.48
C ALA A 66 -20.62 -4.63 -18.85
N ILE A 67 -19.70 -5.11 -19.67
CA ILE A 67 -18.41 -5.66 -19.25
C ILE A 67 -17.58 -4.55 -18.59
N ASN A 68 -17.48 -3.38 -19.22
CA ASN A 68 -16.79 -2.23 -18.63
C ASN A 68 -17.38 -1.81 -17.28
N ALA A 69 -18.71 -1.75 -17.16
CA ALA A 69 -19.38 -1.36 -15.93
C ALA A 69 -19.06 -2.32 -14.78
N ALA A 70 -19.12 -3.64 -15.03
CA ALA A 70 -18.78 -4.65 -14.04
C ALA A 70 -17.31 -4.54 -13.59
N PHE A 71 -16.39 -4.35 -14.54
CA PHE A 71 -14.98 -4.15 -14.22
C PHE A 71 -14.72 -2.83 -13.49
N THR A 72 -15.38 -1.75 -13.88
CA THR A 72 -15.30 -0.46 -13.17
C THR A 72 -15.77 -0.62 -11.72
N ALA A 73 -16.86 -1.36 -11.48
CA ALA A 73 -17.32 -1.67 -10.14
C ALA A 73 -16.32 -2.54 -9.35
N PHE A 74 -15.73 -3.56 -9.99
CA PHE A 74 -14.63 -4.35 -9.42
C PHE A 74 -13.49 -3.44 -8.94
N LEU A 75 -13.07 -2.48 -9.77
CA LEU A 75 -12.01 -1.54 -9.38
C LEU A 75 -12.40 -0.62 -8.23
N VAL A 76 -13.64 -0.13 -8.20
CA VAL A 76 -14.12 0.67 -7.06
C VAL A 76 -14.08 -0.14 -5.77
N LEU A 77 -14.53 -1.40 -5.81
CA LEU A 77 -14.49 -2.30 -4.65
C LEU A 77 -13.05 -2.59 -4.19
N GLU A 78 -12.13 -2.82 -5.13
CA GLU A 78 -10.71 -3.01 -4.82
C GLU A 78 -10.08 -1.76 -4.18
N VAL A 79 -10.37 -0.56 -4.69
CA VAL A 79 -9.93 0.71 -4.12
C VAL A 79 -10.42 0.87 -2.67
N ILE A 80 -11.68 0.51 -2.40
CA ILE A 80 -12.24 0.55 -1.04
C ILE A 80 -11.53 -0.48 -0.14
N GLY A 81 -11.35 -1.71 -0.62
CA GLY A 81 -10.63 -2.77 0.10
C GLY A 81 -9.18 -2.38 0.42
N LEU A 82 -8.50 -1.69 -0.50
CA LEU A 82 -7.16 -1.16 -0.29
C LEU A 82 -7.10 -0.11 0.82
N ALA A 83 -8.11 0.76 0.92
CA ALA A 83 -8.17 1.77 1.98
C ALA A 83 -8.27 1.12 3.38
N PHE A 84 -9.02 0.01 3.51
CA PHE A 84 -9.06 -0.79 4.75
C PHE A 84 -7.74 -1.54 4.99
N GLY A 85 -7.17 -2.17 3.97
CA GLY A 85 -5.91 -2.94 4.09
C GLY A 85 -4.65 -2.08 4.33
N MET A 86 -4.74 -0.75 4.20
CA MET A 86 -3.63 0.20 4.41
C MET A 86 -3.18 0.29 5.87
N VAL A 87 -4.03 -0.14 6.82
CA VAL A 87 -3.74 -0.07 8.26
C VAL A 87 -2.78 -1.17 8.73
N ASP A 88 -2.83 -2.36 8.11
CA ASP A 88 -2.19 -3.56 8.70
C ASP A 88 -0.67 -3.68 8.45
N SER A 89 -0.13 -3.22 7.32
CA SER A 89 1.33 -3.13 7.08
C SER A 89 1.63 -2.56 5.70
N VAL A 90 2.54 -1.57 5.60
CA VAL A 90 2.93 -0.94 4.31
C VAL A 90 3.44 -1.97 3.30
N ALA A 91 4.16 -3.00 3.75
CA ALA A 91 4.65 -4.07 2.88
C ALA A 91 3.53 -4.97 2.35
N ASN A 92 2.55 -5.29 3.21
CA ASN A 92 1.42 -6.14 2.81
C ASN A 92 0.49 -5.39 1.86
N THR A 93 0.25 -4.10 2.14
CA THR A 93 -0.50 -3.20 1.26
C THR A 93 0.17 -3.06 -0.10
N ALA A 94 1.50 -2.92 -0.17
CA ALA A 94 2.23 -2.82 -1.44
C ALA A 94 2.09 -4.10 -2.30
N GLY A 95 2.20 -5.29 -1.70
CA GLY A 95 1.96 -6.57 -2.39
C GLY A 95 0.52 -6.66 -2.94
N LYS A 96 -0.46 -6.29 -2.12
CA LYS A 96 -1.88 -6.26 -2.52
C LYS A 96 -2.15 -5.28 -3.68
N GLN A 97 -1.48 -4.13 -3.67
CA GLN A 97 -1.59 -3.15 -4.75
C GLN A 97 -0.99 -3.65 -6.06
N LEU A 98 0.09 -4.44 -6.01
CA LEU A 98 0.65 -5.09 -7.20
C LEU A 98 -0.30 -6.14 -7.79
N GLU A 99 -0.98 -6.93 -6.93
CA GLU A 99 -2.05 -7.85 -7.38
C GLU A 99 -3.14 -7.07 -8.12
N ILE A 100 -3.68 -6.04 -7.48
CA ILE A 100 -4.77 -5.23 -8.04
C ILE A 100 -4.33 -4.54 -9.33
N PHE A 101 -3.10 -4.03 -9.36
CA PHE A 101 -2.55 -3.42 -10.56
C PHE A 101 -2.43 -4.42 -11.72
N SER A 102 -2.02 -5.67 -11.45
CA SER A 102 -2.00 -6.72 -12.48
C SER A 102 -3.40 -7.02 -13.03
N LEU A 103 -4.42 -7.04 -12.17
CA LEU A 103 -5.81 -7.23 -12.57
C LEU A 103 -6.36 -6.03 -13.36
N ILE A 104 -5.95 -4.81 -13.01
CA ILE A 104 -6.30 -3.58 -13.75
C ILE A 104 -5.74 -3.61 -15.16
N LEU A 105 -4.47 -3.97 -15.33
CA LEU A 105 -3.88 -4.09 -16.67
C LEU A 105 -4.59 -5.14 -17.50
N LEU A 106 -4.87 -6.31 -16.93
CA LEU A 106 -5.62 -7.36 -17.63
C LEU A 106 -7.02 -6.88 -18.06
N ARG A 107 -7.69 -6.07 -17.23
CA ARG A 107 -8.94 -5.40 -17.57
C ARG A 107 -8.78 -4.40 -18.71
N LYS A 108 -7.74 -3.57 -18.69
CA LYS A 108 -7.48 -2.54 -19.70
C LYS A 108 -7.30 -3.19 -21.09
N SER A 109 -6.66 -4.36 -21.15
CA SER A 109 -6.61 -5.19 -22.36
C SER A 109 -8.00 -5.56 -22.90
N PHE A 110 -9.00 -5.80 -22.05
CA PHE A 110 -10.37 -6.09 -22.52
C PHE A 110 -11.15 -4.85 -22.95
N THR A 111 -10.77 -3.66 -22.49
CA THR A 111 -11.41 -2.40 -22.90
C THR A 111 -10.92 -1.94 -24.26
N GLU A 112 -9.63 -2.10 -24.57
CA GLU A 112 -9.07 -1.84 -25.92
C GLU A 112 -9.72 -2.74 -27.00
N LEU A 113 -10.23 -3.92 -26.62
CA LEU A 113 -11.03 -4.78 -27.52
C LEU A 113 -12.35 -4.16 -27.97
N GLN A 114 -12.80 -3.07 -27.34
CA GLN A 114 -14.08 -2.44 -27.65
C GLN A 114 -13.95 -1.29 -28.64
N GLU A 115 -12.72 -0.85 -28.91
CA GLU A 115 -12.39 0.10 -29.98
C GLU A 115 -12.45 -0.56 -31.37
N PHE A 116 -12.60 -1.90 -31.43
CA PHE A 116 -12.85 -2.60 -32.68
C PHE A 116 -14.28 -2.35 -33.15
N ASP A 117 -14.43 -1.54 -34.19
CA ASP A 117 -15.66 -1.51 -34.99
C ASP A 117 -15.95 -2.91 -35.56
N THR A 118 -17.23 -3.29 -35.56
CA THR A 118 -17.68 -4.51 -36.24
C THR A 118 -17.98 -4.16 -37.70
N PRO A 119 -17.42 -4.83 -38.72
CA PRO A 119 -16.62 -6.06 -38.73
C PRO A 119 -15.10 -5.85 -38.51
N ILE A 120 -14.43 -6.82 -37.90
CA ILE A 120 -12.98 -6.81 -37.65
C ILE A 120 -12.22 -6.91 -38.98
N GLU A 121 -11.76 -5.78 -39.51
CA GLU A 121 -10.84 -5.73 -40.65
C GLU A 121 -9.40 -5.91 -40.16
N TRP A 122 -8.73 -6.97 -40.62
CA TRP A 122 -7.38 -7.34 -40.17
C TRP A 122 -6.28 -6.37 -40.61
N THR A 123 -6.59 -5.42 -41.49
CA THR A 123 -5.64 -4.48 -42.10
C THR A 123 -5.40 -3.21 -41.30
N THR A 124 -6.14 -2.98 -40.21
CA THR A 124 -6.05 -1.79 -39.32
C THR A 124 -5.64 -2.14 -37.88
N LEU A 125 -5.15 -3.37 -37.65
CA LEU A 125 -4.89 -3.96 -36.33
C LEU A 125 -3.67 -3.39 -35.56
N GLU A 126 -2.84 -2.54 -36.16
CA GLU A 126 -1.48 -2.27 -35.64
C GLU A 126 -1.45 -1.53 -34.28
N GLY A 127 -2.48 -0.76 -33.93
CA GLY A 127 -2.55 0.00 -32.66
C GLY A 127 -3.20 -0.75 -31.50
N PRO A 128 -4.52 -1.01 -31.54
CA PRO A 128 -5.25 -1.59 -30.40
C PRO A 128 -4.75 -2.97 -29.99
N VAL A 129 -4.34 -3.82 -30.95
CA VAL A 129 -3.77 -5.14 -30.63
C VAL A 129 -2.46 -5.02 -29.84
N ALA A 130 -1.62 -4.04 -30.16
CA ALA A 130 -0.37 -3.82 -29.45
C ALA A 130 -0.62 -3.35 -28.00
N HIS A 131 -1.63 -2.50 -27.77
CA HIS A 131 -2.04 -2.11 -26.42
C HIS A 131 -2.55 -3.30 -25.60
N ILE A 132 -3.42 -4.13 -26.21
CA ILE A 132 -3.95 -5.35 -25.59
C ILE A 132 -2.82 -6.27 -25.16
N LEU A 133 -1.90 -6.56 -26.08
CA LEU A 133 -0.76 -7.44 -25.81
C LEU A 133 0.15 -6.85 -24.74
N SER A 134 0.46 -5.55 -24.81
CA SER A 134 1.28 -4.86 -23.79
C SER A 134 0.67 -4.97 -22.40
N ASP A 135 -0.62 -4.66 -22.27
CA ASP A 135 -1.31 -4.68 -20.99
C ASP A 135 -1.45 -6.12 -20.45
N ALA A 136 -1.74 -7.10 -21.31
CA ALA A 136 -1.89 -8.51 -20.91
C ALA A 136 -0.55 -9.15 -20.50
N PHE A 137 0.52 -8.91 -21.27
CA PHE A 137 1.86 -9.38 -20.90
C PHE A 137 2.40 -8.65 -19.67
N GLY A 138 2.16 -7.33 -19.55
CA GLY A 138 2.48 -6.57 -18.36
C GLY A 138 1.81 -7.16 -17.12
N ALA A 139 0.50 -7.41 -17.17
CA ALA A 139 -0.26 -8.07 -16.11
C ALA A 139 0.35 -9.43 -15.71
N LEU A 140 0.66 -10.28 -16.69
CA LEU A 140 1.26 -11.59 -16.46
C LEU A 140 2.63 -11.50 -15.77
N LEU A 141 3.49 -10.58 -16.23
CA LEU A 141 4.80 -10.35 -15.62
C LEU A 141 4.66 -9.89 -14.17
N ILE A 142 3.79 -8.92 -13.91
CA ILE A 142 3.56 -8.41 -12.55
C ILE A 142 3.00 -9.51 -11.65
N PHE A 143 2.07 -10.32 -12.14
CA PHE A 143 1.55 -11.47 -11.40
C PHE A 143 2.67 -12.45 -11.01
N GLY A 144 3.59 -12.75 -11.93
CA GLY A 144 4.76 -13.57 -11.63
C GLY A 144 5.70 -12.94 -10.59
N ILE A 145 5.96 -11.63 -10.70
CA ILE A 145 6.78 -10.88 -9.75
C ILE A 145 6.13 -10.84 -8.36
N VAL A 146 4.80 -10.73 -8.28
CA VAL A 146 4.04 -10.78 -7.03
C VAL A 146 4.16 -12.16 -6.38
N GLY A 147 4.02 -13.24 -7.15
CA GLY A 147 4.25 -14.60 -6.65
C GLY A 147 5.65 -14.76 -6.07
N TRP A 148 6.66 -14.17 -6.73
CA TRP A 148 8.03 -14.14 -6.22
C TRP A 148 8.18 -13.28 -4.96
N TYR A 149 7.57 -12.10 -4.95
CA TYR A 149 7.54 -11.17 -3.81
C TYR A 149 7.01 -11.84 -2.54
N TYR A 150 5.90 -12.57 -2.62
CA TYR A 150 5.34 -13.30 -1.49
C TYR A 150 6.24 -14.45 -1.02
N SER A 151 6.89 -15.15 -1.94
CA SER A 151 7.87 -16.19 -1.60
C SER A 151 9.06 -15.65 -0.79
N MET A 152 9.43 -14.38 -1.00
CA MET A 152 10.54 -13.72 -0.29
C MET A 152 10.13 -13.07 1.04
N GLN A 153 8.83 -12.88 1.31
CA GLN A 153 8.38 -12.30 2.57
C GLN A 153 8.49 -13.32 3.72
N ARG A 154 9.61 -13.27 4.45
CA ARG A 154 9.68 -13.86 5.80
C ARG A 154 8.92 -12.97 6.79
N HIS A 155 7.79 -13.47 7.29
CA HIS A 155 7.02 -12.83 8.35
C HIS A 155 7.86 -12.72 9.62
N ARG A 156 8.53 -11.57 9.81
CA ARG A 156 9.14 -11.21 11.10
C ARG A 156 8.38 -10.00 11.68
N PRO A 157 7.82 -10.12 12.89
CA PRO A 157 7.18 -8.99 13.55
C PRO A 157 8.26 -7.94 13.88
N ILE A 158 8.08 -6.74 13.35
CA ILE A 158 9.01 -5.62 13.49
C ILE A 158 8.31 -4.57 14.32
N VAL A 159 8.20 -4.80 15.63
CA VAL A 159 8.19 -3.74 16.66
C VAL A 159 8.63 -4.37 17.98
N ARG A 160 9.56 -3.73 18.69
CA ARG A 160 10.11 -4.20 19.98
C ARG A 160 9.34 -3.70 21.22
N SER A 161 8.39 -2.78 21.09
CA SER A 161 7.58 -2.25 22.20
C SER A 161 6.06 -2.26 21.87
N GLU A 162 5.24 -2.69 22.83
CA GLU A 162 3.78 -2.82 22.66
C GLU A 162 3.07 -1.44 22.61
N GLN A 163 3.63 -0.43 23.30
CA GLN A 163 3.01 0.89 23.45
C GLN A 163 3.19 1.81 22.22
N GLU A 164 4.40 1.89 21.64
CA GLU A 164 4.64 2.70 20.43
C GLU A 164 3.94 2.10 19.20
N ARG A 165 3.76 0.77 19.19
CA ARG A 165 2.98 0.04 18.18
C ARG A 165 1.52 0.50 18.17
N VAL A 166 0.92 0.68 19.35
CA VAL A 166 -0.49 1.10 19.47
C VAL A 166 -0.68 2.53 18.97
N GLU A 167 0.22 3.46 19.29
CA GLU A 167 0.11 4.85 18.81
C GLU A 167 0.33 4.97 17.28
N PHE A 168 1.26 4.19 16.72
CA PHE A 168 1.47 4.14 15.28
C PHE A 168 0.28 3.52 14.53
N ILE A 169 -0.32 2.45 15.08
CA ILE A 169 -1.55 1.85 14.53
C ILE A 169 -2.71 2.85 14.59
N GLN A 170 -2.86 3.60 15.69
CA GLN A 170 -3.89 4.62 15.81
C GLN A 170 -3.71 5.77 14.80
N ALA A 171 -2.48 6.22 14.56
CA ALA A 171 -2.20 7.21 13.53
C ALA A 171 -2.56 6.70 12.13
N LYS A 172 -2.23 5.44 11.81
CA LYS A 172 -2.63 4.81 10.54
C LYS A 172 -4.14 4.70 10.37
N LYS A 173 -4.88 4.33 11.42
CA LYS A 173 -6.35 4.29 11.38
C LYS A 173 -6.96 5.65 11.08
N GLY A 174 -6.40 6.72 11.66
CA GLY A 174 -6.82 8.09 11.36
C GLY A 174 -6.60 8.44 9.88
N VAL A 175 -5.46 8.06 9.32
CA VAL A 175 -5.14 8.27 7.90
C VAL A 175 -6.07 7.46 6.99
N ALA A 176 -6.35 6.19 7.31
CA ALA A 176 -7.27 5.35 6.55
C ALA A 176 -8.72 5.87 6.59
N PHE A 177 -9.17 6.37 7.74
CA PHE A 177 -10.50 6.99 7.86
C PHE A 177 -10.62 8.27 7.01
N LEU A 178 -9.58 9.12 7.03
CA LEU A 178 -9.53 10.32 6.19
C LEU A 178 -9.54 9.95 4.69
N LEU A 179 -8.84 8.89 4.33
CA LEU A 179 -8.83 8.36 2.97
C LEU A 179 -10.22 7.86 2.54
N LEU A 180 -10.90 7.07 3.37
CA LEU A 180 -12.27 6.62 3.11
C LEU A 180 -13.25 7.79 2.97
N ALA A 181 -13.13 8.81 3.83
CA ALA A 181 -13.94 10.02 3.75
C ALA A 181 -13.67 10.79 2.45
N GLY A 182 -12.41 10.89 2.02
CA GLY A 182 -12.04 11.52 0.75
C GLY A 182 -12.58 10.76 -0.46
N ILE A 183 -12.49 9.43 -0.48
CA ILE A 183 -13.09 8.60 -1.55
C ILE A 183 -14.61 8.83 -1.61
N ALA A 184 -15.28 8.83 -0.46
CA ALA A 184 -16.71 9.09 -0.40
C ALA A 184 -17.07 10.50 -0.91
N ALA A 185 -16.29 11.51 -0.54
CA ALA A 185 -16.49 12.88 -1.02
C ALA A 185 -16.33 13.00 -2.55
N ILE A 186 -15.30 12.36 -3.12
CA ILE A 186 -15.10 12.30 -4.58
C ILE A 186 -16.28 11.59 -5.26
N GLY A 187 -16.78 10.50 -4.69
CA GLY A 187 -17.93 9.75 -5.20
C GLY A 187 -19.22 10.57 -5.19
N VAL A 188 -19.51 11.26 -4.08
CA VAL A 188 -20.69 12.13 -3.95
C VAL A 188 -20.60 13.31 -4.92
N TYR A 189 -19.43 13.95 -5.01
CA TYR A 189 -19.21 15.05 -5.96
C TYR A 189 -19.39 14.59 -7.41
N GLY A 190 -18.84 13.43 -7.77
CA GLY A 190 -19.01 12.86 -9.11
C GLY A 190 -20.47 12.53 -9.43
N ALA A 191 -21.20 11.94 -8.48
CA ALA A 191 -22.63 11.65 -8.66
C ALA A 191 -23.47 12.92 -8.78
N TRP A 192 -23.16 13.95 -7.98
CA TRP A 192 -23.81 15.25 -8.05
C TRP A 192 -23.54 15.94 -9.39
N SER A 193 -22.28 16.02 -9.83
CA SER A 193 -21.86 16.64 -11.10
C SER A 193 -22.51 15.95 -12.29
N LEU A 194 -22.57 14.61 -12.28
CA LEU A 194 -23.31 13.85 -13.29
C LEU A 194 -24.81 14.16 -13.30
N ALA A 195 -25.44 14.29 -12.13
CA ALA A 195 -26.88 14.54 -12.01
C ALA A 195 -27.28 15.99 -12.31
N ALA A 196 -26.44 16.97 -11.96
CA ALA A 196 -26.73 18.39 -12.07
C ALA A 196 -26.25 19.00 -13.40
N GLU A 197 -25.08 18.57 -13.88
CA GLU A 197 -24.35 19.20 -14.98
C GLU A 197 -24.16 18.25 -16.17
N GLY A 198 -24.42 16.94 -15.98
CA GLY A 198 -24.16 15.91 -16.99
C GLY A 198 -22.66 15.65 -17.20
N GLU A 199 -21.79 16.19 -16.35
CA GLU A 199 -20.35 16.08 -16.48
C GLU A 199 -19.84 14.78 -15.83
N VAL A 200 -19.02 14.03 -16.57
CA VAL A 200 -18.40 12.80 -16.07
C VAL A 200 -17.07 13.15 -15.40
N VAL A 201 -17.11 13.31 -14.08
CA VAL A 201 -15.89 13.50 -13.28
C VAL A 201 -15.01 12.25 -13.37
N SER A 202 -13.70 12.45 -13.59
CA SER A 202 -12.70 11.38 -13.58
C SER A 202 -12.44 10.84 -12.17
N PHE A 203 -13.40 10.09 -11.62
CA PHE A 203 -13.38 9.53 -10.27
C PHE A 203 -12.05 8.85 -9.94
N PHE A 204 -11.58 7.96 -10.82
CA PHE A 204 -10.33 7.21 -10.60
C PHE A 204 -9.11 8.11 -10.51
N ASN A 205 -8.99 9.13 -11.37
CA ASN A 205 -7.86 10.06 -11.31
C ASN A 205 -7.82 10.80 -9.96
N ALA A 206 -8.96 11.33 -9.52
CA ALA A 206 -9.06 12.02 -8.23
C ALA A 206 -8.74 11.09 -7.05
N VAL A 207 -9.25 9.86 -7.06
CA VAL A 207 -8.97 8.87 -6.03
C VAL A 207 -7.50 8.47 -6.03
N PHE A 208 -6.88 8.23 -7.18
CA PHE A 208 -5.46 7.87 -7.28
C PHE A 208 -4.55 8.99 -6.80
N THR A 209 -4.89 10.25 -7.09
CA THR A 209 -4.19 11.40 -6.53
C THR A 209 -4.30 11.44 -5.01
N LEU A 210 -5.50 11.30 -4.45
CA LEU A 210 -5.71 11.26 -3.00
C LEU A 210 -4.85 10.19 -2.34
N PHE A 211 -4.87 9.01 -2.94
CA PHE A 211 -4.04 7.88 -2.59
C PHE A 211 -2.55 8.28 -2.52
N ILE A 212 -1.97 8.92 -3.55
CA ILE A 212 -0.54 9.33 -3.56
C ILE A 212 -0.20 10.17 -2.34
N PHE A 213 -1.07 11.14 -2.01
CA PHE A 213 -0.89 11.96 -0.82
C PHE A 213 -0.97 11.14 0.48
N THR A 214 -1.90 10.19 0.57
CA THR A 214 -2.03 9.30 1.73
C THR A 214 -0.77 8.47 1.96
N ASP A 215 -0.16 7.93 0.92
CA ASP A 215 1.05 7.10 1.07
C ASP A 215 2.24 7.91 1.56
N VAL A 216 2.43 9.11 1.00
CA VAL A 216 3.46 10.04 1.47
C VAL A 216 3.20 10.41 2.92
N LEU A 217 1.93 10.67 3.29
CA LEU A 217 1.55 10.96 4.67
C LEU A 217 1.87 9.80 5.61
N ILE A 218 1.65 8.55 5.21
CA ILE A 218 2.01 7.37 6.01
C ILE A 218 3.52 7.28 6.24
N VAL A 219 4.33 7.59 5.23
CA VAL A 219 5.79 7.64 5.38
C VAL A 219 6.17 8.72 6.40
N LEU A 220 5.63 9.93 6.25
CA LEU A 220 5.90 11.04 7.17
C LEU A 220 5.46 10.72 8.60
N VAL A 221 4.31 10.06 8.77
CA VAL A 221 3.85 9.56 10.08
C VAL A 221 4.83 8.52 10.61
N SER A 222 5.33 7.59 9.78
CA SER A 222 6.28 6.56 10.23
C SER A 222 7.61 7.14 10.75
N LEU A 223 8.08 8.25 10.15
CA LEU A 223 9.28 8.98 10.60
C LEU A 223 9.14 9.50 12.03
N LYS A 224 7.93 9.85 12.45
CA LYS A 224 7.66 10.34 13.80
C LYS A 224 7.83 9.25 14.87
N TYR A 225 7.57 7.98 14.53
CA TYR A 225 7.44 6.89 15.52
C TYR A 225 8.57 5.85 15.49
N ASN A 226 9.35 5.73 14.41
CA ASN A 226 10.48 4.80 14.35
C ASN A 226 11.66 5.44 13.60
N PRO A 227 12.64 6.08 14.28
CA PRO A 227 13.77 6.74 13.62
C PRO A 227 14.86 5.78 13.12
N ASP A 228 14.67 4.45 13.21
CA ASP A 228 15.62 3.46 12.66
C ASP A 228 15.66 3.56 11.13
N TYR A 229 16.83 3.95 10.61
CA TYR A 229 17.09 4.13 9.18
C TYR A 229 16.67 2.91 8.35
N ARG A 230 16.82 1.68 8.86
CA ARG A 230 16.52 0.46 8.11
C ARG A 230 15.01 0.26 7.93
N ILE A 231 14.25 0.55 8.98
CA ILE A 231 12.78 0.51 8.94
C ILE A 231 12.27 1.65 8.06
N LEU A 232 12.89 2.83 8.16
CA LEU A 232 12.63 3.99 7.30
C LEU A 232 12.82 3.69 5.82
N PHE A 233 13.99 3.16 5.46
CA PHE A 233 14.34 2.89 4.06
C PHE A 233 13.38 1.87 3.45
N ARG A 234 13.06 0.81 4.19
CA ARG A 234 12.12 -0.21 3.72
C ARG A 234 10.70 0.35 3.53
N ASN A 235 10.16 1.05 4.54
CA ASN A 235 8.81 1.60 4.48
C ASN A 235 8.69 2.69 3.40
N SER A 236 9.72 3.52 3.24
CA SER A 236 9.80 4.53 2.18
C SER A 236 9.92 3.89 0.80
N GLY A 237 10.72 2.83 0.67
CA GLY A 237 10.83 2.05 -0.56
C GLY A 237 9.51 1.43 -0.99
N PHE A 238 8.72 0.89 -0.06
CA PHE A 238 7.38 0.41 -0.39
C PHE A 238 6.43 1.55 -0.78
N ALA A 239 6.47 2.70 -0.11
CA ALA A 239 5.67 3.85 -0.51
C ALA A 239 6.04 4.38 -1.90
N VAL A 240 7.34 4.43 -2.24
CA VAL A 240 7.80 4.79 -3.59
C VAL A 240 7.30 3.78 -4.63
N SER A 241 7.36 2.48 -4.33
CA SER A 241 6.79 1.45 -5.20
C SER A 241 5.30 1.71 -5.44
N THR A 242 4.53 2.01 -4.40
CA THR A 242 3.11 2.32 -4.57
C THR A 242 2.86 3.57 -5.39
N VAL A 243 3.65 4.64 -5.20
CA VAL A 243 3.54 5.84 -6.04
C VAL A 243 3.83 5.51 -7.50
N MET A 244 4.82 4.67 -7.79
CA MET A 244 5.10 4.19 -9.15
C MET A 244 3.94 3.38 -9.74
N ILE A 245 3.31 2.50 -8.95
CA ILE A 245 2.09 1.76 -9.36
C ILE A 245 0.97 2.73 -9.74
N ARG A 246 0.79 3.82 -8.97
CA ARG A 246 -0.26 4.80 -9.25
C ARG A 246 0.04 5.66 -10.47
N LEU A 247 1.31 6.00 -10.69
CA LEU A 247 1.73 6.64 -11.92
C LEU A 247 1.52 5.70 -13.13
N ALA A 248 1.75 4.40 -12.94
CA ALA A 248 1.46 3.39 -13.94
C ALA A 248 -0.04 3.31 -14.27
N LEU A 249 -0.93 3.44 -13.28
CA LEU A 249 -2.38 3.47 -13.48
C LEU A 249 -2.87 4.69 -14.27
N ALA A 250 -2.28 5.85 -14.03
CA ALA A 250 -2.59 7.08 -14.76
C ALA A 250 -1.83 7.20 -16.10
N GLY A 251 -0.90 6.29 -16.37
CA GLY A 251 -0.01 6.35 -17.52
C GLY A 251 -0.69 5.97 -18.84
N PRO A 252 -0.20 6.51 -19.98
CA PRO A 252 -0.65 6.09 -21.29
C PRO A 252 -0.30 4.62 -21.57
N PRO A 253 -0.92 3.99 -22.59
CA PRO A 253 -0.58 2.62 -23.00
C PRO A 253 0.93 2.41 -23.18
N PHE A 254 1.40 1.18 -22.97
CA PHE A 254 2.81 0.77 -22.90
C PHE A 254 3.58 1.30 -21.67
N LEU A 255 3.48 2.60 -21.38
CA LEU A 255 4.12 3.22 -20.22
C LEU A 255 3.53 2.71 -18.89
N ASN A 256 2.22 2.49 -18.86
CA ASN A 256 1.54 1.84 -17.74
C ASN A 256 2.13 0.45 -17.41
N ALA A 257 2.26 -0.43 -18.41
CA ALA A 257 2.79 -1.77 -18.22
C ALA A 257 4.27 -1.73 -17.78
N ALA A 258 5.09 -0.91 -18.42
CA ALA A 258 6.51 -0.75 -18.09
C ALA A 258 6.73 -0.20 -16.68
N LEU A 259 6.02 0.87 -16.30
CA LEU A 259 6.10 1.45 -14.95
C LEU A 259 5.61 0.47 -13.88
N GLY A 260 4.57 -0.30 -14.19
CA GLY A 260 4.05 -1.33 -13.31
C GLY A 260 5.05 -2.45 -13.02
N VAL A 261 5.69 -2.98 -14.07
CA VAL A 261 6.76 -3.98 -13.93
C VAL A 261 7.94 -3.40 -13.14
N ALA A 262 8.35 -2.16 -13.44
CA ALA A 262 9.42 -1.48 -12.72
C ALA A 262 9.09 -1.30 -11.23
N ALA A 263 7.85 -0.93 -10.90
CA ALA A 263 7.39 -0.78 -9.52
C ALA A 263 7.41 -2.11 -8.76
N ALA A 264 6.97 -3.19 -9.41
CA ALA A 264 6.97 -4.55 -8.86
C ALA A 264 8.39 -5.04 -8.56
N LEU A 265 9.31 -4.88 -9.52
CA LEU A 265 10.72 -5.21 -9.36
C LEU A 265 11.38 -4.37 -8.26
N PHE A 266 11.03 -3.09 -8.16
CA PHE A 266 11.52 -2.23 -7.09
C PHE A 266 11.07 -2.70 -5.70
N ALA A 267 9.80 -3.08 -5.53
CA ALA A 267 9.31 -3.65 -4.27
C ALA A 267 10.03 -4.96 -3.88
N VAL A 268 10.28 -5.83 -4.85
CA VAL A 268 11.08 -7.05 -4.66
C VAL A 268 12.52 -6.69 -4.28
N GLY A 269 13.15 -5.74 -4.97
CA GLY A 269 14.50 -5.27 -4.69
C GLY A 269 14.65 -4.72 -3.27
N VAL A 270 13.72 -3.87 -2.82
CA VAL A 270 13.68 -3.35 -1.44
C VAL A 270 13.59 -4.50 -0.44
N THR A 271 12.74 -5.49 -0.70
CA THR A 271 12.57 -6.67 0.16
C THR A 271 13.84 -7.52 0.21
N TRP A 272 14.47 -7.75 -0.93
CA TRP A 272 15.69 -8.54 -1.05
C TRP A 272 16.88 -7.88 -0.36
N VAL A 273 17.10 -6.57 -0.57
CA VAL A 273 18.17 -5.80 0.10
C VAL A 273 17.97 -5.80 1.60
N TYR A 274 16.74 -5.54 2.07
CA TYR A 274 16.42 -5.53 3.49
C TYR A 274 16.67 -6.90 4.16
N ASN A 275 16.29 -7.99 3.48
CA ASN A 275 16.45 -9.34 4.02
C ASN A 275 17.90 -9.83 4.00
N THR A 276 18.69 -9.42 3.01
CA THR A 276 20.10 -9.84 2.84
C THR A 276 21.02 -9.11 3.82
N PHE A 277 20.91 -7.79 3.94
CA PHE A 277 21.81 -6.98 4.78
C PHE A 277 21.29 -6.70 6.19
N GLY A 278 20.09 -7.19 6.52
CA GLY A 278 19.51 -7.07 7.85
C GLY A 278 20.40 -7.61 8.99
N PRO A 279 20.97 -8.84 8.90
CA PRO A 279 21.74 -9.45 9.99
C PRO A 279 23.08 -8.77 10.32
N GLU A 280 23.78 -8.24 9.32
CA GLU A 280 25.14 -7.68 9.47
C GLU A 280 25.12 -6.28 10.12
N MET A 281 24.07 -5.49 9.87
CA MET A 281 23.92 -4.15 10.45
C MET A 281 23.37 -4.15 11.90
N GLU A 282 22.70 -5.21 12.36
CA GLU A 282 22.34 -5.36 13.79
C GLU A 282 23.54 -5.69 14.67
N ALA A 283 24.59 -6.27 14.08
CA ALA A 283 25.81 -6.65 14.77
C ALA A 283 26.79 -5.47 14.99
N SER A 284 26.51 -4.29 14.41
CA SER A 284 27.36 -3.10 14.52
C SER A 284 26.77 -2.11 15.55
N PRO A 285 27.32 -2.01 16.77
CA PRO A 285 26.74 -1.21 17.85
C PRO A 285 26.71 0.31 17.57
N GLU A 286 27.51 0.78 16.60
CA GLU A 286 27.73 2.21 16.34
C GLU A 286 26.54 2.91 15.65
N MET A 287 25.62 2.18 15.00
CA MET A 287 24.45 2.79 14.33
C MET A 287 23.15 2.75 15.13
N SER A 288 23.12 2.04 16.26
CA SER A 288 22.02 2.12 17.22
C SER A 288 22.33 3.29 18.14
N GLY A 289 21.79 4.48 17.85
CA GLY A 289 21.98 5.74 18.60
C GLY A 289 21.74 5.65 20.11
N LYS A 290 22.66 5.02 20.82
CA LYS A 290 22.90 5.14 22.25
C LYS A 290 24.15 5.99 22.36
N GLY A 291 23.99 7.22 22.84
CA GLY A 291 25.11 8.00 23.31
C GLY A 291 25.87 7.19 24.36
N GLU A 292 27.10 6.80 24.04
CA GLU A 292 28.06 6.37 25.04
C GLU A 292 28.56 7.61 25.80
N PRO A 293 28.53 7.62 27.14
CA PRO A 293 29.35 8.55 27.89
C PRO A 293 30.80 8.05 27.78
N THR A 294 31.56 8.69 26.90
CA THR A 294 33.00 8.53 26.83
C THR A 294 33.62 9.17 28.07
N GLY A 295 33.96 8.34 29.05
CA GLY A 295 34.80 8.67 30.19
C GLY A 295 35.92 7.65 30.31
N ARG A 296 36.89 7.70 29.39
CA ARG A 296 38.19 7.05 29.57
C ARG A 296 39.06 7.99 30.40
N ASP A 297 39.23 7.69 31.68
CA ASP A 297 40.35 8.22 32.45
C ASP A 297 41.64 7.53 31.94
N GLY A 298 42.52 8.33 31.34
CA GLY A 298 43.85 7.92 30.92
C GLY A 298 44.85 7.86 32.10
N PRO A 299 46.00 7.18 31.93
CA PRO A 299 47.00 7.06 32.97
C PRO A 299 47.84 8.34 33.07
N SER A 300 47.94 8.90 34.28
CA SER A 300 48.84 10.02 34.59
C SER A 300 50.15 9.48 35.15
N ASP A 301 51.22 9.54 34.36
CA ASP A 301 52.59 9.35 34.81
C ASP A 301 53.16 10.64 35.44
N GLY A 302 53.79 10.50 36.60
CA GLY A 302 54.99 11.25 37.00
C GLY A 302 54.86 12.51 37.85
N ASP A 303 55.19 12.40 39.14
CA ASP A 303 56.19 13.28 39.79
C ASP A 303 56.79 12.59 41.04
N PRO A 304 58.13 12.48 41.18
CA PRO A 304 58.78 11.93 42.36
C PRO A 304 59.27 13.04 43.28
N THR A 305 58.85 13.10 44.54
CA THR A 305 59.72 13.37 45.71
C THR A 305 58.96 13.56 47.03
N ARG A 306 59.55 12.98 48.09
CA ARG A 306 59.56 13.38 49.51
C ARG A 306 58.30 13.20 50.36
N GLY A 307 58.47 12.41 51.43
CA GLY A 307 57.76 12.61 52.70
C GLY A 307 57.55 11.35 53.55
N GLU A 308 58.62 10.90 54.22
CA GLU A 308 58.67 10.25 55.54
C GLU A 308 57.65 9.15 55.97
N SER A 309 58.23 8.01 56.39
CA SER A 309 57.69 6.93 57.24
C SER A 309 57.37 7.41 58.69
N PRO A 310 56.90 6.60 59.67
CA PRO A 310 56.62 5.15 59.68
C PRO A 310 55.42 4.67 60.56
N ARG A 311 55.24 3.33 60.64
CA ARG A 311 54.56 2.50 61.67
C ARG A 311 53.06 2.22 61.44
N GLY A 312 52.55 0.99 61.55
CA GLY A 312 53.15 -0.26 62.00
C GLY A 312 52.19 -1.46 61.88
N GLU A 313 52.75 -2.63 62.14
CA GLU A 313 52.11 -3.88 62.60
C GLU A 313 51.32 -4.75 61.59
N LEU A 314 52.05 -5.72 61.03
CA LEU A 314 51.62 -7.12 60.81
C LEU A 314 51.74 -7.87 62.16
N PRO A 315 51.02 -9.00 62.43
CA PRO A 315 51.15 -10.20 61.61
C PRO A 315 49.99 -11.22 61.51
N ARG A 316 50.07 -12.00 60.42
CA ARG A 316 49.85 -13.46 60.23
C ARG A 316 48.72 -14.22 60.96
N GLY A 317 48.07 -15.10 60.18
CA GLY A 317 47.49 -16.37 60.65
C GLY A 317 46.30 -16.79 59.78
N GLU A 318 46.52 -17.58 58.73
CA GLU A 318 46.19 -19.02 58.66
C GLU A 318 44.76 -19.34 58.15
N SER A 319 44.70 -19.86 56.92
CA SER A 319 43.72 -20.86 56.44
C SER A 319 44.05 -22.22 57.10
N PRO A 320 43.24 -23.31 57.11
CA PRO A 320 42.13 -23.65 56.20
C PRO A 320 40.94 -24.44 56.83
N GLY A 321 39.94 -24.81 56.02
CA GLY A 321 39.30 -26.14 56.16
C GLY A 321 37.77 -26.23 56.13
N GLN A 322 37.29 -26.97 55.11
CA GLN A 322 36.27 -28.03 55.13
C GLN A 322 34.80 -27.69 55.44
N ASP A 323 33.95 -27.84 54.40
CA ASP A 323 32.87 -28.84 54.23
C ASP A 323 32.32 -29.56 55.48
N PRO A 324 31.03 -29.93 55.53
CA PRO A 324 30.29 -30.57 54.43
C PRO A 324 28.91 -29.98 54.08
#